data_AF-A0A853DLY6-F1
#
_entry.id   AF-A0A853DLY6-F1
#
_cell.length_a   1.000
_cell.length_b   1.000
_cell.length_c   1.000
_cell.angle_alpha   90.00
_cell.angle_beta   90.00
_cell.angle_gamma   90.00
#
_symmetry.space_group_name_H-M   'P 1'
#
loop_
_entity.id
_entity.type
_entity.pdbx_description
1 polymer ?
#
loop_
_entity_poly.entity_id
_entity_poly.type
_entity_poly.pdbx_seq_one_letter_code
_entity_poly.pdbx_strand_id
1 'polypeptide(L)' 'MTTSTLHLPEYGLVTCVVETSTHPSTGSRLVVVRSILGPDNRAVPPHLWVRAEKTLRDRLS' A
#
# COMPACT_ATOMS: atom_id res chain seq x y z
N MET A 1 -0.48 -3.24 -12.33
CA MET A 1 -0.30 -3.50 -10.88
C MET A 1 1.18 -3.61 -10.58
N THR A 2 1.64 -3.08 -9.45
CA THR A 2 3.03 -3.14 -9.01
C THR A 2 3.10 -3.65 -7.58
N THR A 3 4.22 -4.29 -7.24
CA THR A 3 4.51 -4.67 -5.85
C THR A 3 5.42 -3.62 -5.24
N SER A 4 5.18 -3.27 -3.98
CA SER A 4 6.00 -2.33 -3.23
C SER A 4 6.21 -2.85 -1.82
N THR A 5 7.45 -2.82 -1.35
CA THR A 5 7.77 -3.22 0.02
C THR A 5 7.78 -1.99 0.91
N LEU A 6 7.09 -2.07 2.03
CA LEU A 6 6.98 -1.00 3.02
C LEU A 6 7.42 -1.51 4.39
N HIS A 7 8.20 -0.72 5.12
CA HIS A 7 8.49 -1.01 6.51
C HIS A 7 7.43 -0.34 7.40
N LEU A 8 6.65 -1.14 8.13
CA LEU A 8 5.73 -0.66 9.15
C LEU A 8 6.41 -0.74 10.52
N PRO A 9 6.60 0.38 11.22
CA PRO A 9 7.17 0.37 12.57
C PRO A 9 6.41 -0.60 13.47
N GLU A 10 7.15 -1.31 14.33
CA GLU A 10 6.63 -2.31 15.29
C GLU A 10 6.06 -3.61 14.67
N TYR A 11 5.94 -3.70 13.35
CA TYR A 11 5.45 -4.91 12.66
C TYR A 11 6.48 -5.53 11.72
N GLY A 12 7.30 -4.71 11.05
CA GLY A 12 8.33 -5.16 10.13
C GLY A 12 8.00 -4.88 8.66
N LEU A 13 8.65 -5.61 7.76
CA LEU A 13 8.48 -5.44 6.32
C LEU A 13 7.17 -6.08 5.85
N VAL A 14 6.39 -5.31 5.11
CA VAL A 14 5.18 -5.78 4.44
C VAL A 14 5.34 -5.64 2.93
N THR A 15 4.78 -6.59 2.19
CA THR A 15 4.70 -6.54 0.73
C THR A 15 3.30 -6.12 0.34
N CYS A 16 3.18 -4.98 -0.33
CA CYS A 16 1.92 -4.43 -0.79
C CYS A 16 1.77 -4.66 -2.30
N VAL A 17 0.61 -5.12 -2.73
CA VAL A 17 0.20 -5.12 -4.14
C VAL A 17 -0.61 -3.85 -4.37
N VAL A 18 -0.10 -2.98 -5.23
CA VAL A 18 -0.63 -1.65 -5.46
C VAL A 18 -1.08 -1.51 -6.91
N GLU A 19 -2.25 -0.93 -7.08
CA GLU A 19 -2.78 -0.53 -8.37
C GLU A 19 -2.83 0.99 -8.44
N THR A 20 -2.11 1.54 -9.42
CA THR A 20 -2.12 2.97 -9.71
C THR A 20 -2.98 3.20 -10.94
N SER A 21 -4.03 3.99 -10.79
CA SER A 21 -4.88 4.44 -11.90
C SER A 21 -4.75 5.94 -12.03
N THR A 22 -4.87 6.47 -13.25
CA THR A 22 -4.87 7.91 -13.48
C THR A 22 -6.27 8.32 -13.88
N HIS A 23 -6.84 9.29 -13.18
CA HIS A 23 -8.15 9.81 -13.51
C HIS A 23 -8.09 10.57 -14.85
N PRO A 24 -8.91 10.20 -15.85
CA PRO A 24 -8.74 10.67 -17.22
C PRO A 24 -8.98 12.18 -17.39
N SER A 25 -9.83 12.81 -16.58
CA SER A 25 -10.15 14.24 -16.73
C SER A 25 -9.33 15.19 -15.87
N THR A 26 -8.71 14.70 -14.78
CA THR A 26 -7.96 15.54 -13.83
C THR A 26 -6.47 15.22 -13.79
N GLY A 27 -6.04 14.13 -14.44
CA GLY A 27 -4.66 13.64 -14.37
C GLY A 27 -4.24 13.14 -12.98
N SER A 28 -5.18 13.10 -12.02
CA SER A 28 -4.90 12.71 -10.64
C SER A 28 -4.57 11.23 -10.57
N ARG A 29 -3.48 10.88 -9.87
CA ARG A 29 -3.09 9.50 -9.62
C ARG A 29 -3.85 8.96 -8.40
N LEU A 30 -4.63 7.92 -8.60
CA LEU A 30 -5.26 7.14 -7.55
C LEU A 30 -4.39 5.92 -7.25
N VAL A 31 -3.94 5.82 -6.01
CA VAL A 31 -3.17 4.69 -5.49
C VAL A 31 -4.11 3.82 -4.66
N VAL A 32 -4.36 2.59 -5.10
CA VAL A 32 -5.22 1.62 -4.42
C VAL A 32 -4.37 0.44 -3.95
N VAL A 33 -4.43 0.12 -2.66
CA VAL A 33 -3.80 -1.10 -2.13
C VAL A 33 -4.77 -2.25 -2.27
N ARG A 34 -4.38 -3.28 -3.03
CA ARG A 34 -5.21 -4.46 -3.32
C ARG A 34 -4.95 -5.60 -2.33
N SER A 35 -3.72 -5.70 -1.86
CA SER A 35 -3.29 -6.72 -0.92
C SER A 35 -2.10 -6.22 -0.11
N ILE A 36 -2.00 -6.67 1.14
CA ILE A 36 -0.82 -6.50 1.98
C ILE A 36 -0.53 -7.83 2.65
N LEU A 37 0.69 -8.32 2.46
CA LEU A 37 1.22 -9.50 3.13
C LEU A 37 2.26 -9.06 4.15
N GLY A 38 2.07 -9.50 5.40
CA GLY A 38 3.04 -9.30 6.47
C GLY A 38 4.20 -10.30 6.39
N PRO A 39 5.13 -10.21 7.35
CA PRO A 39 6.17 -11.23 7.53
C PRO A 39 5.56 -12.63 7.61
N ASP A 40 6.23 -13.62 7.03
CA ASP A 40 5.81 -15.03 7.02
C ASP A 40 4.40 -15.27 6.43
N ASN A 41 3.99 -14.44 5.46
CA ASN A 41 2.66 -14.49 4.83
C ASN A 41 1.50 -14.31 5.82
N ARG A 42 1.74 -13.65 6.96
CA ARG A 42 0.70 -13.36 7.94
C ARG A 42 -0.23 -12.25 7.46
N ALA A 43 -1.49 -12.35 7.84
CA ALA A 43 -2.46 -11.29 7.63
C ALA A 43 -2.04 -10.03 8.41
N VAL A 44 -2.14 -8.88 7.75
CA VAL A 44 -1.82 -7.59 8.37
C VAL A 44 -3.03 -7.08 9.16
N PRO A 45 -2.86 -6.68 10.43
CA PRO A 45 -3.92 -6.06 11.22
C PRO A 45 -4.57 -4.84 10.54
N PRO A 46 -5.88 -4.62 10.68
CA PRO A 46 -6.58 -3.52 10.01
C PRO A 46 -6.00 -2.12 10.28
N HIS A 47 -5.54 -1.85 11.51
CA HIS A 47 -4.94 -0.55 11.85
C HIS A 47 -3.60 -0.31 11.13
N LEU A 48 -2.85 -1.37 10.84
CA LEU A 48 -1.61 -1.31 10.06
C LEU A 48 -1.89 -1.19 8.56
N TRP A 49 -3.00 -1.76 8.09
CA TRP A 49 -3.48 -1.58 6.72
C TRP A 49 -3.70 -0.11 6.38
N VAL A 50 -4.45 0.61 7.23
CA VAL A 50 -4.73 2.05 7.06
C VAL A 50 -3.42 2.86 7.02
N ARG A 51 -2.46 2.50 7.88
CA ARG A 51 -1.13 3.14 7.91
C ARG A 51 -0.34 2.89 6.63
N ALA A 52 -0.36 1.66 6.12
CA ALA A 52 0.30 1.30 4.86
C ALA A 52 -0.33 2.02 3.66
N GLU A 53 -1.65 2.06 3.58
CA GLU A 53 -2.38 2.78 2.53
C GLU A 53 -2.03 4.27 2.53
N LYS A 54 -2.06 4.92 3.70
CA LYS A 54 -1.67 6.32 3.83
C LYS A 54 -0.23 6.55 3.38
N THR A 55 0.70 5.72 3.85
CA THR A 55 2.13 5.86 3.51
C THR A 55 2.39 5.65 2.02
N LEU A 56 1.72 4.68 1.40
CA LEU A 56 1.85 4.43 -0.04
C LEU A 56 1.23 5.54 -0.87
N ARG A 57 0.09 6.09 -0.43
CA ARG A 57 -0.53 7.24 -1.08
C ARG A 57 0.43 8.43 -1.07
N ASP A 58 0.96 8.80 0.09
CA ASP A 58 1.86 9.96 0.24
C ASP A 58 3.18 9.80 -0.56
N ARG A 59 3.63 8.58 -0.82
CA ARG A 59 4.87 8.30 -1.58
C ARG A 59 4.67 8.23 -3.10
N LEU A 60 3.46 7.89 -3.56
CA LEU A 60 3.17 7.59 -4.96
C LEU A 60 2.23 8.62 -5.62
N SER A 61 1.65 9.53 -4.83
CA SER A 61 0.94 10.74 -5.29
C SER A 61 1.92 11.78 -5.81
#